data_AF-A0A418XWN6-F1
#
_entry.id   AF-A0A418XWN6-F1
#
_cell.length_a   1.000
_cell.length_b   1.000
_cell.length_c   1.000
_cell.angle_alpha   90.00
_cell.angle_beta   90.00
_cell.angle_gamma   90.00
#
_symmetry.space_group_name_H-M   'P 1'
#
loop_
_entity.id
_entity.type
_entity.pdbx_description
1 polymer ?
#
loop_
_entity_poly.entity_id
_entity_poly.type
_entity_poly.pdbx_seq_one_letter_code
_entity_poly.pdbx_strand_id
1 'polypeptide(L)'
;MMVFTALLLTSGQAVAWFGQSTPVREVDPCAGKLNALSGTTEAAFRIRGYGEGENFQQAKVEALRDIAERIQVRVTGRSVSSTHMAGEDASASFLSTATLETTLRIDSAVQVCSHHSVKGDRWHAVFEFDSRSAVQRLTATLNETFHGQPVVLDGNPYLLESQLVNELRAGLTGKGEEDAMTVWVALKRLHGGWYLSAGEHQVRLAPQDILQAIHFTGSQTLLLSLIKKTGASASVDQLLEGDAFALRVDSTQSGYLSLFNLYADGRVSVLSANGLVTANKAEVVPQEELTFEAALAETGKATRDLYLAVLSDEPLPPSTLHQLRLGQGLVEGEDSYQLPILLGLLKQVNPRVASTMVTTLPKMGTVR
;
A
#
# COMPACT_ATOMS: atom_id res chain seq x y z
N MET A 1 -81.80 23.81 -52.66
CA MET A 1 -81.57 24.67 -53.84
C MET A 1 -80.06 24.75 -54.04
N MET A 2 -79.58 24.27 -55.20
CA MET A 2 -78.21 24.30 -55.74
C MET A 2 -77.12 23.55 -54.93
N VAL A 3 -76.78 22.28 -55.25
CA VAL A 3 -76.03 21.73 -56.42
C VAL A 3 -74.55 22.17 -56.39
N PHE A 4 -73.60 21.27 -56.10
CA PHE A 4 -72.72 20.53 -57.04
C PHE A 4 -71.79 19.65 -56.15
N THR A 5 -71.30 18.44 -56.42
CA THR A 5 -71.30 17.50 -57.55
C THR A 5 -70.92 16.14 -56.95
N ALA A 6 -71.49 15.05 -57.46
CA ALA A 6 -71.02 13.69 -57.21
C ALA A 6 -69.86 13.31 -58.15
N LEU A 7 -68.98 12.39 -57.74
CA LEU A 7 -68.55 11.28 -58.58
C LEU A 7 -68.02 10.12 -57.71
N LEU A 8 -68.71 8.98 -57.80
CA LEU A 8 -68.26 7.65 -57.37
C LEU A 8 -67.39 7.03 -58.48
N LEU A 9 -66.37 6.24 -58.11
CA LEU A 9 -66.18 4.83 -58.52
C LEU A 9 -64.79 4.31 -58.08
N THR A 10 -64.81 3.19 -57.31
CA THR A 10 -63.98 1.96 -57.37
C THR A 10 -62.49 2.07 -57.70
N SER A 11 -61.53 1.42 -57.05
CA SER A 11 -61.48 0.05 -56.50
C SER A 11 -60.09 -0.18 -55.92
N GLY A 12 -59.99 -1.03 -54.88
CA GLY A 12 -58.98 -2.07 -54.87
C GLY A 12 -57.63 -1.78 -54.20
N GLN A 13 -57.35 -2.66 -53.23
CA GLN A 13 -56.06 -3.15 -52.77
C GLN A 13 -55.47 -2.51 -51.51
N ALA A 14 -55.29 -3.41 -50.55
CA ALA A 14 -54.67 -3.23 -49.26
C ALA A 14 -53.25 -2.69 -49.38
N VAL A 15 -52.91 -1.72 -48.55
CA VAL A 15 -51.52 -1.35 -48.27
C VAL A 15 -51.30 -1.40 -46.76
N ALA A 16 -50.33 -2.22 -46.41
CA ALA A 16 -49.90 -2.55 -45.07
C ALA A 16 -49.59 -1.30 -44.24
N TRP A 17 -50.12 -1.29 -43.02
CA TRP A 17 -49.65 -0.46 -41.92
C TRP A 17 -48.24 -0.92 -41.53
N PHE A 18 -47.21 -0.25 -42.03
CA PHE A 18 -45.86 -0.33 -41.45
C PHE A 18 -45.82 0.59 -40.23
N GLY A 19 -46.05 0.01 -39.05
CA GLY A 19 -45.57 0.59 -37.81
C GLY A 19 -44.05 0.60 -37.83
N GLN A 20 -43.44 1.76 -38.03
CA GLN A 20 -42.02 1.97 -37.75
C GLN A 20 -41.83 1.80 -36.24
N SER A 21 -41.45 0.60 -35.81
CA SER A 21 -40.82 0.40 -34.52
C SER A 21 -39.50 1.17 -34.55
N THR A 22 -39.48 2.36 -33.97
CA THR A 22 -38.22 3.03 -33.61
C THR A 22 -37.40 2.04 -32.79
N PRO A 23 -36.20 1.63 -33.23
CA PRO A 23 -35.38 0.77 -32.41
C PRO A 23 -35.06 1.55 -31.13
N VAL A 24 -35.46 0.98 -29.99
CA VAL A 24 -34.98 1.43 -28.68
C VAL A 24 -33.46 1.44 -28.79
N ARG A 25 -32.90 2.64 -28.85
CA ARG A 25 -31.47 2.87 -28.85
C ARG A 25 -31.04 2.57 -27.41
N GLU A 26 -30.67 1.31 -27.18
CA GLU A 26 -30.08 0.88 -25.92
C GLU A 26 -28.77 1.65 -25.80
N VAL A 27 -28.82 2.76 -25.06
CA VAL A 27 -27.62 3.52 -24.71
C VAL A 27 -26.85 2.59 -23.78
N ASP A 28 -25.66 2.16 -24.19
CA ASP A 28 -24.77 1.35 -23.35
C ASP A 28 -24.69 2.03 -21.97
N PRO A 29 -25.27 1.42 -20.91
CA PRO A 29 -25.40 2.06 -19.61
C PRO A 29 -24.03 2.37 -18.99
N CYS A 30 -22.97 1.70 -19.45
CA CYS A 30 -21.62 1.92 -19.00
C CYS A 30 -20.91 3.07 -19.76
N ALA A 31 -21.31 3.37 -21.01
CA ALA A 31 -20.72 4.47 -21.80
C ALA A 31 -20.97 5.86 -21.19
N GLY A 32 -22.16 6.08 -20.62
CA GLY A 32 -22.48 7.31 -19.90
C GLY A 32 -21.67 7.49 -18.60
N LYS A 33 -21.23 6.37 -18.00
CA LYS A 33 -20.39 6.37 -16.80
C LYS A 33 -18.91 6.54 -17.12
N LEU A 34 -18.43 6.26 -18.34
CA LEU A 34 -17.04 6.50 -18.71
C LEU A 34 -16.70 8.01 -18.70
N ASN A 35 -17.62 8.84 -19.21
CA ASN A 35 -17.39 10.26 -19.46
C ASN A 35 -17.78 11.20 -18.30
N ALA A 36 -18.33 10.68 -17.20
CA ALA A 36 -18.91 11.49 -16.12
C ALA A 36 -17.91 12.21 -15.19
N LEU A 37 -16.59 12.15 -15.45
CA LEU A 37 -15.56 12.78 -14.61
C LEU A 37 -14.93 14.04 -15.20
N SER A 38 -15.31 14.48 -16.40
CA SER A 38 -14.70 15.67 -17.00
C SER A 38 -15.09 16.95 -16.23
N GLY A 39 -14.16 17.50 -15.43
CA GLY A 39 -14.26 18.87 -14.89
C GLY A 39 -13.82 19.13 -13.44
N THR A 40 -13.45 18.13 -12.64
CA THR A 40 -13.04 18.34 -11.23
C THR A 40 -11.57 17.98 -10.98
N THR A 41 -10.95 18.56 -9.95
CA THR A 41 -9.58 18.20 -9.51
C THR A 41 -9.47 16.73 -9.07
N GLU A 42 -10.57 16.12 -8.62
CA GLU A 42 -10.66 14.67 -8.35
C GLU A 42 -10.52 13.80 -9.60
N ALA A 43 -10.93 14.29 -10.77
CA ALA A 43 -10.86 13.56 -12.03
C ALA A 43 -9.42 13.27 -12.48
N ALA A 44 -8.45 14.05 -12.01
CA ALA A 44 -7.04 13.86 -12.33
C ALA A 44 -6.44 12.60 -11.70
N PHE A 45 -7.06 12.05 -10.66
CA PHE A 45 -6.55 10.89 -9.92
C PHE A 45 -7.35 9.60 -10.16
N ARG A 46 -8.55 9.69 -10.73
CA ARG A 46 -9.40 8.54 -11.03
C ARG A 46 -9.13 8.07 -12.47
N ILE A 47 -8.74 6.81 -12.63
CA ILE A 47 -8.48 6.18 -13.91
C ILE A 47 -9.57 5.15 -14.13
N ARG A 48 -10.38 5.34 -15.17
CA ARG A 48 -11.38 4.35 -15.58
C ARG A 48 -10.85 3.51 -16.71
N GLY A 49 -11.07 2.20 -16.62
CA GLY A 49 -10.86 1.29 -17.73
C GLY A 49 -12.16 0.61 -18.10
N TYR A 50 -12.27 0.29 -19.38
CA TYR A 50 -13.39 -0.41 -19.97
C TYR A 50 -12.91 -1.75 -20.53
N GLY A 51 -13.75 -2.77 -20.38
CA GLY A 51 -13.49 -4.08 -20.97
C GLY A 51 -14.76 -4.74 -21.44
N GLU A 52 -14.59 -5.61 -22.42
CA GLU A 52 -15.67 -6.40 -23.00
C GLU A 52 -15.30 -7.88 -23.07
N GLY A 53 -16.28 -8.77 -23.10
CA GLY A 53 -15.97 -10.19 -23.16
C GLY A 53 -17.19 -11.08 -23.23
N GLU A 54 -16.96 -12.37 -23.46
CA GLU A 54 -18.03 -13.37 -23.53
C GLU A 54 -18.65 -13.62 -22.15
N ASN A 55 -17.91 -13.33 -21.09
CA ASN A 55 -18.37 -13.40 -19.71
C ASN A 55 -17.83 -12.22 -18.87
N PHE A 56 -18.42 -12.02 -17.70
CA PHE A 56 -18.03 -10.93 -16.80
C PHE A 56 -16.54 -10.98 -16.38
N GLN A 57 -15.96 -12.17 -16.19
CA GLN A 57 -14.54 -12.27 -15.80
C GLN A 57 -13.62 -11.78 -16.91
N GLN A 58 -13.93 -12.09 -18.16
CA GLN A 58 -13.18 -11.59 -19.31
C GLN A 58 -13.31 -10.06 -19.44
N ALA A 59 -14.53 -9.53 -19.35
CA ALA A 59 -14.76 -8.08 -19.37
C ALA A 59 -14.05 -7.36 -18.22
N LYS A 60 -14.00 -7.97 -17.03
CA LYS A 60 -13.23 -7.47 -15.88
C LYS A 60 -11.73 -7.45 -16.19
N VAL A 61 -11.15 -8.56 -16.66
CA VAL A 61 -9.71 -8.63 -16.96
C VAL A 61 -9.33 -7.59 -18.02
N GLU A 62 -10.14 -7.41 -19.07
CA GLU A 62 -9.90 -6.37 -20.07
C GLU A 62 -10.00 -4.96 -19.49
N ALA A 63 -10.99 -4.68 -18.64
CA ALA A 63 -11.12 -3.37 -17.99
C ALA A 63 -9.93 -3.05 -17.10
N LEU A 64 -9.43 -4.04 -16.35
CA LEU A 64 -8.23 -3.90 -15.52
C LEU A 64 -6.97 -3.73 -16.38
N ARG A 65 -6.90 -4.38 -17.55
CA ARG A 65 -5.81 -4.17 -18.53
C ARG A 65 -5.82 -2.75 -19.10
N ASP A 66 -6.99 -2.21 -19.47
CA ASP A 66 -7.13 -0.82 -19.94
C ASP A 66 -6.68 0.18 -18.86
N ILE A 67 -6.99 -0.08 -17.58
CA ILE A 67 -6.45 0.72 -16.46
C ILE A 67 -4.91 0.64 -16.43
N ALA A 68 -4.34 -0.57 -16.53
CA ALA A 68 -2.88 -0.77 -16.49
C ALA A 68 -2.17 -0.03 -17.63
N GLU A 69 -2.68 -0.13 -18.86
CA GLU A 69 -2.14 0.55 -20.03
C GLU A 69 -2.18 2.08 -19.85
N ARG A 70 -3.29 2.62 -19.34
CA ARG A 70 -3.42 4.07 -19.06
C ARG A 70 -2.46 4.56 -17.99
N ILE A 71 -2.23 3.76 -16.94
CA ILE A 71 -1.23 4.06 -15.91
C ILE A 71 0.16 4.08 -16.55
N GLN A 72 0.51 3.06 -17.34
CA GLN A 72 1.81 2.95 -18.00
C GLN A 72 2.07 4.13 -18.93
N VAL A 73 1.12 4.50 -19.79
CA VAL A 73 1.22 5.67 -20.67
C VAL A 73 1.46 6.95 -19.86
N ARG A 74 0.80 7.12 -18.72
CA ARG A 74 0.99 8.29 -17.85
C ARG A 74 2.37 8.33 -17.19
N VAL A 75 2.90 7.17 -16.79
CA VAL A 75 4.27 7.04 -16.24
C VAL A 75 5.31 7.35 -17.31
N THR A 76 5.19 6.76 -18.51
CA THR A 76 6.08 7.02 -19.64
C THR A 76 6.03 8.48 -20.07
N GLY A 77 4.84 9.10 -20.15
CA GLY A 77 4.70 10.51 -20.50
C GLY A 77 5.34 11.49 -19.50
N ARG A 78 5.22 11.21 -18.19
CA ARG A 78 5.95 11.97 -17.15
C ARG A 78 7.45 11.71 -17.21
N SER A 79 7.85 10.48 -17.49
CA SER A 79 9.25 10.08 -17.59
C SER A 79 9.95 10.74 -18.78
N VAL A 80 9.35 10.75 -19.98
CA VAL A 80 9.93 11.42 -21.17
C VAL A 80 10.12 12.92 -20.92
N SER A 81 9.24 13.53 -20.12
CA SER A 81 9.41 14.93 -19.69
C SER A 81 10.58 15.13 -18.71
N SER A 82 11.00 14.10 -17.97
CA SER A 82 12.15 14.16 -17.03
C SER A 82 13.45 13.55 -17.58
N THR A 83 13.40 12.65 -18.55
CA THR A 83 14.56 11.96 -19.15
C THR A 83 15.27 12.77 -20.24
N HIS A 84 14.77 13.95 -20.59
CA HIS A 84 15.63 15.00 -21.17
C HIS A 84 16.77 15.44 -20.23
N MET A 85 16.94 14.80 -19.05
CA MET A 85 18.03 15.05 -18.11
C MET A 85 18.85 13.81 -17.64
N ALA A 86 18.56 12.57 -18.04
CA ALA A 86 19.38 11.41 -17.61
C ALA A 86 19.29 10.19 -18.56
N GLY A 87 20.42 9.51 -18.77
CA GLY A 87 20.68 8.54 -19.85
C GLY A 87 20.01 7.15 -19.77
N GLU A 88 20.25 6.36 -20.83
CA GLU A 88 19.37 5.30 -21.34
C GLU A 88 19.28 4.01 -20.50
N ASP A 89 20.33 3.58 -19.79
CA ASP A 89 20.34 2.28 -19.07
C ASP A 89 19.45 2.22 -17.81
N ALA A 90 19.10 3.38 -17.24
CA ALA A 90 18.17 3.47 -16.11
C ALA A 90 16.69 3.21 -16.51
N SER A 91 16.39 3.27 -17.81
CA SER A 91 15.02 3.26 -18.33
C SER A 91 14.40 1.86 -18.28
N ALA A 92 15.19 0.81 -18.56
CA ALA A 92 14.68 -0.56 -18.66
C ALA A 92 14.32 -1.16 -17.28
N SER A 93 15.15 -0.93 -16.26
CA SER A 93 14.89 -1.37 -14.89
C SER A 93 13.72 -0.60 -14.25
N PHE A 94 13.58 0.68 -14.57
CA PHE A 94 12.45 1.53 -14.14
C PHE A 94 11.12 1.06 -14.75
N LEU A 95 11.06 0.74 -16.04
CA LEU A 95 9.85 0.24 -16.71
C LEU A 95 9.38 -1.11 -16.15
N SER A 96 10.31 -2.01 -15.83
CA SER A 96 9.99 -3.29 -15.19
C SER A 96 9.41 -3.10 -13.79
N THR A 97 10.01 -2.23 -12.99
CA THR A 97 9.54 -1.88 -11.62
C THR A 97 8.16 -1.22 -11.67
N ALA A 98 7.95 -0.28 -12.60
CA ALA A 98 6.67 0.39 -12.80
C ALA A 98 5.56 -0.59 -13.24
N THR A 99 5.89 -1.60 -14.05
CA THR A 99 4.93 -2.62 -14.49
C THR A 99 4.48 -3.50 -13.31
N LEU A 100 5.42 -3.94 -12.48
CA LEU A 100 5.14 -4.71 -11.26
C LEU A 100 4.31 -3.93 -10.23
N GLU A 101 4.65 -2.65 -9.98
CA GLU A 101 3.86 -1.77 -9.11
C GLU A 101 2.45 -1.53 -9.65
N THR A 102 2.30 -1.44 -10.98
CA THR A 102 1.00 -1.21 -11.63
C THR A 102 0.10 -2.44 -11.45
N THR A 103 0.61 -3.66 -11.66
CA THR A 103 -0.16 -4.90 -11.47
C THR A 103 -0.61 -5.08 -10.02
N LEU A 104 0.24 -4.76 -9.04
CA LEU A 104 -0.07 -4.91 -7.60
C LEU A 104 -1.08 -3.87 -7.08
N ARG A 105 -1.24 -2.72 -7.72
CA ARG A 105 -2.16 -1.64 -7.27
C ARG A 105 -3.60 -1.82 -7.77
N ILE A 106 -3.78 -2.53 -8.88
CA ILE A 106 -5.08 -2.67 -9.57
C ILE A 106 -6.08 -3.55 -8.80
N ASP A 107 -5.63 -4.32 -7.80
CA ASP A 107 -6.51 -5.09 -6.89
C ASP A 107 -7.51 -4.21 -6.10
N SER A 108 -7.28 -2.90 -6.07
CA SER A 108 -8.17 -1.92 -5.42
C SER A 108 -9.16 -1.24 -6.38
N ALA A 109 -9.19 -1.64 -7.66
CA ALA A 109 -10.12 -1.08 -8.63
C ALA A 109 -11.57 -1.49 -8.31
N VAL A 110 -12.46 -0.51 -8.28
CA VAL A 110 -13.87 -0.70 -7.90
C VAL A 110 -14.72 -0.81 -9.16
N GLN A 111 -15.64 -1.77 -9.19
CA GLN A 111 -16.60 -1.89 -10.27
C GLN A 111 -17.57 -0.70 -10.25
N VAL A 112 -17.58 0.09 -11.33
CA VAL A 112 -18.51 1.21 -11.52
C VAL A 112 -19.78 0.75 -12.24
N CYS A 113 -19.63 -0.17 -13.19
CA CYS A 113 -20.72 -0.65 -14.03
C CYS A 113 -20.41 -2.06 -14.55
N SER A 114 -21.45 -2.89 -14.68
CA SER A 114 -21.41 -4.12 -15.45
C SER A 114 -22.74 -4.30 -16.17
N HIS A 115 -22.72 -4.66 -17.44
CA HIS A 115 -23.92 -4.87 -18.24
C HIS A 115 -23.71 -6.01 -19.24
N HIS A 116 -24.68 -6.91 -19.34
CA HIS A 116 -24.73 -7.91 -20.40
C HIS A 116 -25.61 -7.38 -21.53
N SER A 117 -25.01 -7.18 -22.71
CA SER A 117 -25.68 -6.69 -23.90
C SER A 117 -26.38 -7.85 -24.61
N VAL A 118 -27.71 -7.80 -24.66
CA VAL A 118 -28.56 -8.85 -25.25
C VAL A 118 -28.41 -8.92 -26.78
N LYS A 119 -28.01 -7.82 -27.44
CA LYS A 119 -27.83 -7.77 -28.90
C LYS A 119 -26.48 -8.29 -29.38
N GLY A 120 -25.46 -8.27 -28.52
CA GLY A 120 -24.11 -8.72 -28.86
C GLY A 120 -23.71 -10.03 -28.17
N ASP A 121 -24.51 -10.50 -27.21
CA ASP A 121 -24.17 -11.57 -26.27
C ASP A 121 -22.81 -11.38 -25.61
N ARG A 122 -22.56 -10.17 -25.10
CA ARG A 122 -21.30 -9.84 -24.43
C ARG A 122 -21.50 -9.02 -23.18
N TRP A 123 -20.56 -9.20 -22.27
CA TRP A 123 -20.42 -8.43 -21.06
C TRP A 123 -19.58 -7.19 -21.31
N HIS A 124 -20.02 -6.09 -20.73
CA HIS A 124 -19.34 -4.81 -20.68
C HIS A 124 -19.09 -4.49 -19.22
N ALA A 125 -17.88 -4.10 -18.86
CA ALA A 125 -17.54 -3.72 -17.50
C ALA A 125 -16.70 -2.45 -17.47
N VAL A 126 -16.98 -1.59 -16.50
CA VAL A 126 -16.17 -0.40 -16.22
C VAL A 126 -15.67 -0.49 -14.79
N PHE A 127 -14.36 -0.39 -14.64
CA PHE A 127 -13.68 -0.32 -13.35
C PHE A 127 -13.04 1.05 -13.19
N GLU A 128 -12.98 1.52 -11.95
CA GLU A 128 -12.32 2.77 -11.57
C GLU A 128 -11.21 2.47 -10.57
N PHE A 129 -10.03 2.99 -10.86
CA PHE A 129 -8.87 2.95 -9.98
C PHE A 129 -8.51 4.35 -9.51
N ASP A 130 -8.37 4.51 -8.20
CA ASP A 130 -7.89 5.75 -7.60
C ASP A 130 -6.37 5.71 -7.44
N SER A 131 -5.67 6.49 -8.27
CA SER A 131 -4.21 6.55 -8.32
C SER A 131 -3.57 7.33 -7.17
N ARG A 132 -4.35 7.92 -6.26
CA ARG A 132 -3.83 8.50 -5.02
C ARG A 132 -3.10 7.46 -4.18
N SER A 133 -2.08 7.91 -3.43
CA SER A 133 -1.51 7.09 -2.35
C SER A 133 -2.60 6.71 -1.34
N ALA A 134 -2.40 5.63 -0.59
CA ALA A 134 -3.34 5.24 0.46
C ALA A 134 -3.61 6.42 1.41
N VAL A 135 -2.55 7.12 1.82
CA VAL A 135 -2.64 8.30 2.68
C VAL A 135 -3.43 9.42 2.01
N GLN A 136 -3.17 9.76 0.75
CA GLN A 136 -3.92 10.81 0.04
C GLN A 136 -5.42 10.51 -0.06
N ARG A 137 -5.81 9.24 -0.21
CA ARG A 137 -7.23 8.85 -0.18
C ARG A 137 -7.83 9.10 1.20
N LEU A 138 -7.12 8.67 2.25
CA LEU A 138 -7.55 8.90 3.63
C LEU A 138 -7.67 10.41 3.93
N THR A 139 -6.66 11.20 3.55
CA THR A 139 -6.67 12.67 3.67
C THR A 139 -7.89 13.29 2.99
N ALA A 140 -8.19 12.89 1.75
CA ALA A 140 -9.35 13.41 1.03
C ALA A 140 -10.66 13.10 1.75
N THR A 141 -10.83 11.86 2.21
CA THR A 141 -12.01 11.45 2.99
C THR A 141 -12.14 12.23 4.30
N LEU A 142 -11.03 12.48 5.01
CA LEU A 142 -11.07 13.27 6.25
C LEU A 142 -11.40 14.74 5.96
N ASN A 143 -10.82 15.34 4.93
CA ASN A 143 -11.13 16.73 4.53
C ASN A 143 -12.60 16.89 4.11
N GLU A 144 -13.17 15.91 3.43
CA GLU A 144 -14.60 15.86 3.09
C GLU A 144 -15.47 15.74 4.34
N THR A 145 -15.08 14.89 5.29
CA THR A 145 -15.86 14.63 6.52
C THR A 145 -15.82 15.81 7.48
N PHE A 146 -14.68 16.47 7.61
CA PHE A 146 -14.46 17.53 8.60
C PHE A 146 -14.65 18.94 8.03
N HIS A 147 -14.88 19.08 6.72
CA HIS A 147 -15.20 20.35 6.07
C HIS A 147 -14.23 21.51 6.42
N GLY A 148 -12.93 21.22 6.59
CA GLY A 148 -11.91 22.20 6.95
C GLY A 148 -11.80 22.55 8.44
N GLN A 149 -12.51 21.83 9.32
CA GLN A 149 -12.30 21.93 10.76
C GLN A 149 -10.86 21.53 11.13
N PRO A 150 -10.19 22.24 12.06
CA PRO A 150 -8.87 21.85 12.53
C PRO A 150 -8.89 20.47 13.19
N VAL A 151 -7.88 19.66 12.89
CA VAL A 151 -7.75 18.28 13.39
C VAL A 151 -6.37 18.07 13.96
N VAL A 152 -6.32 17.50 15.16
CA VAL A 152 -5.09 17.01 15.80
C VAL A 152 -5.08 15.50 15.73
N LEU A 153 -4.01 14.93 15.18
CA LEU A 153 -3.82 13.48 15.12
C LEU A 153 -3.17 12.99 16.43
N ASP A 154 -3.79 12.03 17.09
CA ASP A 154 -3.30 11.39 18.32
C ASP A 154 -3.24 9.86 18.15
N GLY A 155 -2.46 9.16 18.95
CA GLY A 155 -2.25 7.72 18.77
C GLY A 155 -1.02 7.13 19.45
N ASN A 156 -0.40 6.17 18.77
CA ASN A 156 0.88 5.61 19.20
C ASN A 156 2.01 6.52 18.70
N PRO A 157 2.97 6.95 19.55
CA PRO A 157 4.03 7.88 19.15
C PRO A 157 4.86 7.36 17.97
N TYR A 158 5.14 6.06 17.92
CA TYR A 158 5.87 5.43 16.82
C TYR A 158 5.09 5.38 15.50
N LEU A 159 3.77 5.62 15.52
CA LEU A 159 2.97 5.86 14.30
C LEU A 159 2.88 7.35 13.97
N LEU A 160 2.72 8.21 14.99
CA LEU A 160 2.48 9.64 14.81
C LEU A 160 3.65 10.39 14.14
N GLU A 161 4.87 9.89 14.35
CA GLU A 161 6.10 10.44 13.76
C GLU A 161 6.43 9.80 12.40
N SER A 162 5.61 8.85 11.94
CA SER A 162 5.84 8.14 10.67
C SER A 162 5.68 9.02 9.45
N GLN A 163 6.33 8.62 8.35
CA GLN A 163 6.23 9.33 7.07
C GLN A 163 4.78 9.41 6.59
N LEU A 164 4.02 8.31 6.71
CA LEU A 164 2.62 8.29 6.28
C LEU A 164 1.73 9.22 7.12
N VAL A 165 1.95 9.29 8.44
CA VAL A 165 1.15 10.19 9.30
C VAL A 165 1.57 11.65 9.12
N ASN A 166 2.84 11.92 8.82
CA ASN A 166 3.30 13.26 8.45
C ASN A 166 2.69 13.71 7.10
N GLU A 167 2.60 12.83 6.10
CA GLU A 167 1.90 13.09 4.84
C GLU A 167 0.41 13.34 5.08
N LEU A 168 -0.24 12.54 5.94
CA LEU A 168 -1.63 12.73 6.33
C LEU A 168 -1.83 14.12 6.94
N ARG A 169 -1.02 14.48 7.94
CA ARG A 169 -1.08 15.77 8.63
C ARG A 169 -0.87 16.94 7.68
N ALA A 170 0.10 16.85 6.77
CA ALA A 170 0.39 17.89 5.79
C ALA A 170 -0.75 18.10 4.78
N GLY A 171 -1.54 17.06 4.51
CA GLY A 171 -2.67 17.13 3.58
C GLY A 171 -4.00 17.59 4.20
N LEU A 172 -4.11 17.67 5.52
CA LEU A 172 -5.32 18.17 6.19
C LEU A 172 -5.46 19.68 5.96
N THR A 173 -6.66 20.14 5.61
CA THR A 173 -6.91 21.55 5.24
C THR A 173 -7.20 22.45 6.44
N GLY A 174 -7.74 21.90 7.53
CA GLY A 174 -7.98 22.63 8.77
C GLY A 174 -6.67 23.01 9.46
N LYS A 175 -6.48 24.30 9.76
CA LYS A 175 -5.28 24.83 10.42
C LYS A 175 -5.64 25.49 11.75
N GLY A 176 -4.77 25.32 12.73
CA GLY A 176 -4.95 25.85 14.08
C GLY A 176 -5.14 24.75 15.12
N GLU A 177 -4.92 25.08 16.38
CA GLU A 177 -5.14 24.17 17.52
C GLU A 177 -6.40 24.55 18.33
N GLU A 178 -6.94 25.75 18.09
CA GLU A 178 -8.15 26.24 18.74
C GLU A 178 -9.37 25.49 18.18
N ASP A 179 -10.17 24.89 19.08
CA ASP A 179 -11.32 24.02 18.76
C ASP A 179 -10.99 22.81 17.88
N ALA A 180 -9.73 22.37 17.87
CA ALA A 180 -9.29 21.24 17.07
C ALA A 180 -9.88 19.91 17.59
N MET A 181 -10.41 19.11 16.67
CA MET A 181 -10.89 17.78 16.98
C MET A 181 -9.73 16.79 17.03
N THR A 182 -9.68 15.98 18.08
CA THR A 182 -8.71 14.89 18.17
C THR A 182 -9.18 13.68 17.36
N VAL A 183 -8.36 13.23 16.42
CA VAL A 183 -8.60 12.05 15.60
C VAL A 183 -7.56 10.99 15.92
N TRP A 184 -8.02 9.83 16.39
CA TRP A 184 -7.14 8.72 16.77
C TRP A 184 -6.62 7.98 15.54
N VAL A 185 -5.30 7.88 15.43
CA VAL A 185 -4.58 7.17 14.38
C VAL A 185 -4.08 5.83 14.91
N ALA A 186 -4.36 4.77 14.15
CA ALA A 186 -3.91 3.43 14.48
C ALA A 186 -3.57 2.62 13.23
N LEU A 187 -2.63 1.69 13.38
CA LEU A 187 -2.33 0.66 12.40
C LEU A 187 -3.04 -0.63 12.84
N LYS A 188 -3.91 -1.16 11.98
CA LYS A 188 -4.72 -2.35 12.27
C LYS A 188 -4.50 -3.39 11.19
N ARG A 189 -4.61 -4.66 11.56
CA ARG A 189 -4.67 -5.76 10.59
C ARG A 189 -6.06 -6.39 10.64
N LEU A 190 -6.74 -6.40 9.50
CA LEU A 190 -8.11 -6.86 9.35
C LEU A 190 -8.22 -7.66 8.04
N HIS A 191 -8.91 -8.80 8.05
CA HIS A 191 -9.20 -9.59 6.84
C HIS A 191 -7.95 -9.85 5.94
N GLY A 192 -6.81 -10.16 6.55
CA GLY A 192 -5.57 -10.43 5.80
C GLY A 192 -4.84 -9.19 5.25
N GLY A 193 -5.26 -7.97 5.60
CA GLY A 193 -4.65 -6.73 5.12
C GLY A 193 -4.30 -5.75 6.25
N TRP A 194 -3.28 -4.92 6.00
CA TRP A 194 -2.93 -3.80 6.87
C TRP A 194 -3.73 -2.55 6.51
N TYR A 195 -4.16 -1.83 7.53
CA TYR A 195 -4.96 -0.62 7.39
C TYR A 195 -4.40 0.48 8.29
N LEU A 196 -4.21 1.66 7.70
CA LEU A 196 -4.05 2.89 8.46
C LEU A 196 -5.44 3.46 8.71
N SER A 197 -5.83 3.57 9.98
CA SER A 197 -7.10 4.17 10.39
C SER A 197 -6.87 5.52 11.05
N ALA A 198 -7.76 6.46 10.79
CA ALA A 198 -7.87 7.77 11.44
C ALA A 198 -9.35 8.00 11.79
N GLY A 199 -9.69 7.85 13.08
CA GLY A 199 -11.08 7.80 13.53
C GLY A 199 -11.83 6.62 12.92
N GLU A 200 -12.99 6.89 12.33
CA GLU A 200 -13.85 5.90 11.65
C GLU A 200 -13.40 5.58 10.22
N HIS A 201 -12.45 6.33 9.67
CA HIS A 201 -11.98 6.15 8.30
C HIS A 201 -10.71 5.31 8.29
N GLN A 202 -10.60 4.45 7.28
CA GLN A 202 -9.43 3.60 7.12
C GLN A 202 -9.10 3.37 5.66
N VAL A 203 -7.81 3.17 5.38
CA VAL A 203 -7.31 2.82 4.06
C VAL A 203 -6.39 1.62 4.14
N ARG A 204 -6.53 0.70 3.19
CA ARG A 204 -5.63 -0.45 3.07
C ARG A 204 -4.24 0.03 2.63
N LEU A 205 -3.22 -0.42 3.33
CA LEU A 205 -1.82 -0.21 2.98
C LEU A 205 -1.34 -1.35 2.07
N ALA A 206 -0.51 -1.00 1.10
CA ALA A 206 0.25 -2.01 0.36
C ALA A 206 1.39 -2.54 1.25
N PRO A 207 1.88 -3.77 1.04
CA PRO A 207 2.95 -4.35 1.85
C PRO A 207 4.18 -3.44 2.01
N GLN A 208 4.60 -2.77 0.93
CA GLN A 208 5.74 -1.86 0.94
C GLN A 208 5.54 -0.57 1.76
N ASP A 209 4.30 -0.24 2.11
CA ASP A 209 3.96 0.97 2.87
C ASP A 209 3.95 0.72 4.38
N ILE A 210 3.97 -0.54 4.83
CA ILE A 210 3.86 -0.90 6.26
C ILE A 210 5.03 -0.31 7.05
N LEU A 211 6.26 -0.47 6.58
CA LEU A 211 7.44 0.09 7.25
C LEU A 211 7.49 1.63 7.19
N GLN A 212 6.80 2.26 6.24
CA GLN A 212 6.65 3.72 6.20
C GLN A 212 5.60 4.24 7.20
N ALA A 213 4.72 3.36 7.68
CA ALA A 213 3.71 3.66 8.69
C ALA A 213 4.28 3.70 10.12
N ILE A 214 5.57 3.35 10.30
CA ILE A 214 6.25 3.34 11.59
C ILE A 214 7.50 4.21 11.54
N HIS A 215 7.83 4.84 12.68
CA HIS A 215 9.07 5.55 12.89
C HIS A 215 9.58 5.31 14.30
N PHE A 216 10.86 4.97 14.42
CA PHE A 216 11.54 4.85 15.70
C PHE A 216 12.53 6.00 15.80
N THR A 217 12.17 7.02 16.58
CA THR A 217 13.09 8.11 16.88
C THR A 217 14.27 7.56 17.67
N GLY A 218 15.44 7.54 17.01
CA GLY A 218 16.66 6.98 17.58
C GLY A 218 17.09 7.71 18.85
N SER A 219 17.53 6.95 19.85
CA SER A 219 18.10 7.51 21.07
C SER A 219 19.55 7.95 20.85
N GLN A 220 19.97 9.05 21.47
CA GLN A 220 21.37 9.46 21.50
C GLN A 220 22.24 8.54 22.38
N THR A 221 21.63 7.72 23.22
CA THR A 221 22.33 6.81 24.16
C THR A 221 22.30 5.35 23.71
N LEU A 222 21.72 5.06 22.54
CA LEU A 222 21.64 3.71 21.98
C LEU A 222 21.85 3.77 20.46
N LEU A 223 22.81 3.01 19.97
CA LEU A 223 23.09 2.85 18.54
C LEU A 223 22.98 1.37 18.17
N LEU A 224 22.33 1.11 17.03
CA LEU A 224 22.26 -0.20 16.41
C LEU A 224 22.93 -0.15 15.04
N SER A 225 23.86 -1.05 14.80
CA SER A 225 24.60 -1.14 13.53
C SER A 225 24.72 -2.58 13.04
N LEU A 226 24.83 -2.73 11.72
CA LEU A 226 25.07 -4.01 11.08
C LEU A 226 26.57 -4.30 10.99
N ILE A 227 26.97 -5.51 11.37
CA ILE A 227 28.31 -6.05 11.11
C ILE A 227 28.18 -7.14 10.05
N LYS A 228 28.74 -6.91 8.86
CA LYS A 228 28.89 -7.97 7.86
C LYS A 228 30.04 -8.88 8.23
N LYS A 229 29.79 -10.19 8.28
CA LYS A 229 30.82 -11.20 8.51
C LYS A 229 31.28 -11.82 7.19
N THR A 230 30.39 -11.88 6.20
CA THR A 230 30.69 -12.31 4.82
C THR A 230 29.94 -11.43 3.82
N GLY A 231 30.41 -11.37 2.58
CA GLY A 231 29.73 -10.69 1.47
C GLY A 231 30.49 -9.47 0.92
N ALA A 232 30.36 -9.24 -0.39
CA ALA A 232 31.10 -8.21 -1.14
C ALA A 232 30.31 -6.91 -1.37
N SER A 233 29.11 -6.77 -0.79
CA SER A 233 28.26 -5.59 -1.01
C SER A 233 28.89 -4.34 -0.39
N ALA A 234 29.06 -3.31 -1.21
CA ALA A 234 29.75 -2.05 -0.87
C ALA A 234 28.99 -1.17 0.13
N SER A 235 27.66 -1.32 0.24
CA SER A 235 26.84 -0.56 1.19
C SER A 235 26.66 -1.31 2.49
N VAL A 236 26.96 -0.70 3.63
CA VAL A 236 26.90 -1.35 4.96
C VAL A 236 25.52 -1.94 5.27
N ASP A 237 24.44 -1.36 4.73
CA ASP A 237 23.05 -1.74 5.04
C ASP A 237 22.43 -2.68 3.99
N GLN A 238 23.23 -3.20 3.07
CA GLN A 238 22.77 -4.12 2.01
C GLN A 238 23.47 -5.47 2.09
N LEU A 239 22.70 -6.54 2.18
CA LEU A 239 23.17 -7.93 2.19
C LEU A 239 22.74 -8.64 0.91
N LEU A 240 23.51 -9.65 0.49
CA LEU A 240 23.04 -10.64 -0.47
C LEU A 240 22.40 -11.81 0.28
N GLU A 241 21.47 -12.49 -0.36
CA GLU A 241 20.89 -13.74 0.15
C GLU A 241 22.01 -14.74 0.53
N GLY A 242 21.98 -15.26 1.76
CA GLY A 242 22.98 -16.13 2.36
C GLY A 242 24.22 -15.42 2.91
N ASP A 243 24.28 -14.08 2.93
CA ASP A 243 25.34 -13.37 3.64
C ASP A 243 25.17 -13.55 5.16
N ALA A 244 26.26 -13.88 5.84
CA ALA A 244 26.35 -13.92 7.29
C ALA A 244 26.59 -12.52 7.87
N PHE A 245 25.81 -12.17 8.89
CA PHE A 245 25.91 -10.89 9.58
C PHE A 245 25.66 -11.02 11.09
N ALA A 246 26.01 -9.97 11.81
CA ALA A 246 25.67 -9.78 13.21
C ALA A 246 25.17 -8.34 13.42
N LEU A 247 24.50 -8.11 14.54
CA LEU A 247 24.07 -6.79 14.98
C LEU A 247 24.96 -6.34 16.13
N ARG A 248 25.44 -5.11 16.07
CA ARG A 248 26.17 -4.47 17.16
C ARG A 248 25.32 -3.39 17.78
N VAL A 249 25.21 -3.46 19.10
CA VAL A 249 24.49 -2.50 19.93
C VAL A 249 25.49 -1.80 20.81
N ASP A 250 25.61 -0.48 20.65
CA ASP A 250 26.40 0.37 21.54
C ASP A 250 25.43 1.17 22.41
N SER A 251 25.62 1.12 23.74
CA SER A 251 24.84 1.94 24.67
C SER A 251 25.73 2.68 25.66
N THR A 252 25.37 3.91 25.98
CA THR A 252 26.00 4.67 27.06
C THR A 252 25.35 4.43 28.42
N GLN A 253 24.34 3.56 28.49
CA GLN A 253 23.56 3.27 29.69
C GLN A 253 23.46 1.75 29.94
N SER A 254 23.28 1.38 31.20
CA SER A 254 22.99 -0.01 31.59
C SER A 254 21.48 -0.25 31.56
N GLY A 255 21.06 -1.49 31.34
CA GLY A 255 19.64 -1.87 31.34
C GLY A 255 19.39 -3.25 30.76
N TYR A 256 18.14 -3.48 30.34
CA TYR A 256 17.70 -4.70 29.66
C TYR A 256 17.54 -4.44 28.17
N LEU A 257 18.34 -5.12 27.36
CA LEU A 257 18.31 -5.06 25.91
C LEU A 257 17.45 -6.18 25.34
N SER A 258 16.55 -5.82 24.44
CA SER A 258 15.83 -6.76 23.58
C SER A 258 16.00 -6.35 22.11
N LEU A 259 16.17 -7.33 21.23
CA LEU A 259 16.29 -7.13 19.79
C LEU A 259 15.14 -7.78 19.05
N PHE A 260 14.59 -7.05 18.07
CA PHE A 260 13.50 -7.50 17.22
C PHE A 260 13.87 -7.35 15.75
N ASN A 261 13.39 -8.26 14.91
CA ASN A 261 13.31 -8.08 13.46
C ASN A 261 11.85 -7.79 13.08
N LEU A 262 11.60 -6.70 12.37
CA LEU A 262 10.31 -6.35 11.78
C LEU A 262 10.40 -6.58 10.27
N TYR A 263 9.64 -7.54 9.78
CA TYR A 263 9.57 -7.85 8.35
C TYR A 263 8.75 -6.79 7.60
N ALA A 264 8.99 -6.66 6.29
CA ALA A 264 8.24 -5.75 5.41
C ALA A 264 6.72 -5.92 5.50
N ASP A 265 6.23 -7.12 5.82
CA ASP A 265 4.82 -7.46 5.91
C ASP A 265 4.21 -7.25 7.32
N GLY A 266 4.97 -6.70 8.27
CA GLY A 266 4.51 -6.43 9.63
C GLY A 266 4.54 -7.62 10.59
N ARG A 267 5.14 -8.75 10.19
CA ARG A 267 5.56 -9.78 11.15
C ARG A 267 6.68 -9.25 12.04
N VAL A 268 6.77 -9.78 13.26
CA VAL A 268 7.82 -9.44 14.24
C VAL A 268 8.47 -10.73 14.71
N SER A 269 9.79 -10.76 14.76
CA SER A 269 10.57 -11.83 15.37
C SER A 269 11.40 -11.31 16.54
N VAL A 270 11.40 -12.04 17.65
CA VAL A 270 12.23 -11.74 18.81
C VAL A 270 13.58 -12.42 18.66
N LEU A 271 14.62 -11.63 18.35
CA LEU A 271 15.98 -12.15 18.13
C LEU A 271 16.70 -12.41 19.46
N SER A 272 16.56 -11.49 20.41
CA SER A 272 17.04 -11.64 21.79
C SER A 272 16.12 -10.85 22.72
N ALA A 273 16.00 -11.26 23.98
CA ALA A 273 15.12 -10.58 24.92
C ALA A 273 15.74 -10.49 26.31
N ASN A 274 15.57 -9.32 26.93
CA ASN A 274 15.96 -9.01 28.30
C ASN A 274 17.40 -9.38 28.65
N GLY A 275 18.33 -9.24 27.70
CA GLY A 275 19.76 -9.39 27.96
C GLY A 275 20.26 -8.22 28.80
N LEU A 276 20.97 -8.49 29.89
CA LEU A 276 21.58 -7.44 30.70
C LEU A 276 22.75 -6.80 29.94
N VAL A 277 22.74 -5.48 29.84
CA VAL A 277 23.82 -4.72 29.22
C VAL A 277 24.38 -3.69 30.19
N THR A 278 25.68 -3.45 30.08
CA THR A 278 26.41 -2.48 30.89
C THR A 278 26.76 -1.26 30.06
N ALA A 279 26.65 -0.06 30.65
CA ALA A 279 27.02 1.19 30.02
C ALA A 279 28.42 1.15 29.39
N ASN A 280 28.53 1.72 28.18
CA ASN A 280 29.74 1.86 27.38
C ASN A 280 30.41 0.55 26.96
N LYS A 281 29.66 -0.55 26.97
CA LYS A 281 30.10 -1.84 26.44
C LYS A 281 29.24 -2.19 25.23
N ALA A 282 29.90 -2.46 24.11
CA ALA A 282 29.23 -2.95 22.91
C ALA A 282 28.78 -4.40 23.11
N GLU A 283 27.55 -4.69 22.69
CA GLU A 283 27.00 -6.03 22.66
C GLU A 283 26.81 -6.47 21.21
N VAL A 284 27.25 -7.68 20.89
CA VAL A 284 27.11 -8.27 19.55
C VAL A 284 26.13 -9.43 19.63
N VAL A 285 25.15 -9.42 18.74
CA VAL A 285 24.10 -10.43 18.66
C VAL A 285 24.06 -11.03 17.25
N PRO A 286 24.05 -12.37 17.11
CA PRO A 286 24.05 -13.36 18.20
C PRO A 286 25.43 -13.49 18.88
N GLN A 287 25.44 -14.05 20.10
CA GLN A 287 26.66 -14.26 20.89
C GLN A 287 27.46 -15.48 20.39
N GLU A 288 28.64 -15.72 20.96
CA GLU A 288 29.44 -16.95 20.73
C GLU A 288 29.91 -17.17 19.28
N GLU A 289 30.25 -16.08 18.57
CA GLU A 289 30.66 -16.11 17.15
C GLU A 289 29.61 -16.69 16.19
N LEU A 290 28.37 -16.84 16.65
CA LEU A 290 27.25 -17.14 15.77
C LEU A 290 26.96 -15.95 14.83
N THR A 291 26.24 -16.23 13.76
CA THR A 291 25.79 -15.21 12.81
C THR A 291 24.34 -15.43 12.42
N PHE A 292 23.64 -14.34 12.13
CA PHE A 292 22.42 -14.40 11.35
C PHE A 292 22.78 -14.65 9.87
N GLU A 293 21.84 -15.24 9.13
CA GLU A 293 21.94 -15.43 7.69
C GLU A 293 20.84 -14.60 7.01
N ALA A 294 21.22 -13.79 6.02
CA ALA A 294 20.28 -12.96 5.29
C ALA A 294 19.43 -13.82 4.35
N ALA A 295 18.11 -13.81 4.53
CA ALA A 295 17.18 -14.55 3.68
C ALA A 295 16.21 -13.61 2.95
N LEU A 296 15.69 -14.07 1.81
CA LEU A 296 14.60 -13.41 1.13
C LEU A 296 13.26 -13.92 1.68
N ALA A 297 12.28 -13.02 1.81
CA ALA A 297 10.90 -13.42 2.10
C ALA A 297 10.26 -14.16 0.91
N GLU A 298 10.62 -13.75 -0.31
CA GLU A 298 10.19 -14.36 -1.57
C GLU A 298 11.39 -14.57 -2.49
N THR A 299 11.47 -15.76 -3.11
CA THR A 299 12.58 -16.11 -4.01
C THR A 299 12.73 -15.09 -5.13
N GLY A 300 13.94 -14.58 -5.32
CA GLY A 300 14.27 -13.64 -6.40
C GLY A 300 13.78 -12.20 -6.19
N LYS A 301 13.12 -11.88 -5.07
CA LYS A 301 12.69 -10.52 -4.74
C LYS A 301 13.48 -9.97 -3.56
N ALA A 302 13.95 -8.74 -3.70
CA ALA A 302 14.60 -8.05 -2.59
C ALA A 302 13.62 -7.86 -1.42
N THR A 303 14.10 -8.04 -0.19
CA THR A 303 13.32 -7.77 1.03
C THR A 303 13.98 -6.66 1.83
N ARG A 304 13.15 -5.97 2.63
CA ARG A 304 13.58 -4.92 3.56
C ARG A 304 13.05 -5.25 4.93
N ASP A 305 13.97 -5.34 5.87
CA ASP A 305 13.71 -5.72 7.23
C ASP A 305 14.22 -4.60 8.15
N LEU A 306 13.43 -4.24 9.16
CA LEU A 306 13.82 -3.26 10.17
C LEU A 306 14.25 -4.00 11.44
N TYR A 307 15.50 -3.83 11.81
CA TYR A 307 16.03 -4.33 13.07
C TYR A 307 15.85 -3.24 14.13
N LEU A 308 15.31 -3.62 15.28
CA LEU A 308 15.00 -2.71 16.38
C LEU A 308 15.68 -3.19 17.65
N ALA A 309 16.49 -2.32 18.24
CA ALA A 309 17.01 -2.44 19.58
C ALA A 309 16.16 -1.64 20.55
N VAL A 310 15.80 -2.27 21.67
CA VAL A 310 14.99 -1.71 22.73
C VAL A 310 15.75 -1.85 24.04
N LEU A 311 16.07 -0.72 24.67
CA LEU A 311 16.72 -0.66 25.97
C LEU A 311 15.73 -0.10 27.00
N SER A 312 15.39 -0.93 27.98
CA SER A 312 14.49 -0.59 29.08
C SER A 312 15.18 -0.71 30.44
N ASP A 313 14.70 0.07 31.41
CA ASP A 313 15.25 0.05 32.77
C ASP A 313 14.82 -1.23 33.52
N GLU A 314 13.65 -1.79 33.18
CA GLU A 314 13.13 -3.08 33.66
C GLU A 314 13.01 -4.11 32.52
N PRO A 315 13.02 -5.42 32.81
CA PRO A 315 12.78 -6.44 31.78
C PRO A 315 11.42 -6.24 31.10
N LEU A 316 11.38 -6.37 29.77
CA LEU A 316 10.12 -6.38 29.04
C LEU A 316 9.23 -7.54 29.54
N PRO A 317 7.90 -7.34 29.65
CA PRO A 317 6.99 -8.34 30.21
C PRO A 317 7.09 -9.70 29.48
N PRO A 318 7.38 -10.80 30.21
CA PRO A 318 7.54 -12.12 29.60
C PRO A 318 6.30 -12.61 28.85
N SER A 319 5.10 -12.24 29.31
CA SER A 319 3.83 -12.58 28.65
C SER A 319 3.73 -11.95 27.25
N THR A 320 4.08 -10.68 27.12
CA THR A 320 4.08 -9.97 25.84
C THR A 320 5.19 -10.51 24.92
N LEU A 321 6.38 -10.76 25.45
CA LEU A 321 7.46 -11.41 24.69
C LEU A 321 7.08 -12.80 24.19
N HIS A 322 6.33 -13.57 24.99
CA HIS A 322 5.80 -14.86 24.57
C HIS A 322 4.79 -14.69 23.44
N GLN A 323 3.86 -13.72 23.53
CA GLN A 323 2.94 -13.41 22.43
C GLN A 323 3.70 -13.04 21.15
N LEU A 324 4.77 -12.25 21.26
CA LEU A 324 5.66 -11.91 20.14
C LEU A 324 6.47 -13.10 19.59
N ARG A 325 6.44 -14.26 20.26
CA ARG A 325 7.13 -15.49 19.86
C ARG A 325 6.18 -16.57 19.36
N LEU A 326 4.87 -16.44 19.60
CA LEU A 326 3.87 -17.47 19.25
C LEU A 326 3.79 -17.75 17.73
N GLY A 327 4.35 -16.89 16.89
CA GLY A 327 4.51 -17.10 15.45
C GLY A 327 5.89 -17.65 15.06
N GLN A 328 6.41 -18.68 15.74
CA GLN A 328 7.69 -19.28 15.34
C GLN A 328 7.56 -19.93 13.95
N GLY A 329 8.12 -19.26 12.93
CA GLY A 329 8.42 -19.83 11.62
C GLY A 329 7.83 -19.07 10.43
N LEU A 330 8.18 -19.55 9.23
CA LEU A 330 7.59 -19.20 7.93
C LEU A 330 6.09 -19.56 7.82
N VAL A 331 5.40 -19.86 8.92
CA VAL A 331 4.02 -20.33 8.92
C VAL A 331 3.08 -19.14 8.82
N GLU A 332 2.37 -19.08 7.70
CA GLU A 332 1.35 -18.09 7.41
C GLU A 332 0.14 -18.25 8.35
N GLY A 333 -0.17 -17.20 9.12
CA GLY A 333 -1.34 -17.12 9.98
C GLY A 333 -1.51 -15.71 10.55
N GLU A 334 -2.75 -15.30 10.85
CA GLU A 334 -3.06 -13.95 11.35
C GLU A 334 -2.27 -13.59 12.62
N ASP A 335 -1.97 -14.59 13.46
CA ASP A 335 -1.25 -14.44 14.74
C ASP A 335 0.25 -14.12 14.58
N SER A 336 0.80 -14.24 13.36
CA SER A 336 2.20 -13.89 13.07
C SER A 336 2.43 -12.38 12.89
N TYR A 337 1.36 -11.60 12.69
CA TYR A 337 1.42 -10.18 12.38
C TYR A 337 1.30 -9.31 13.63
N GLN A 338 2.41 -9.23 14.36
CA GLN A 338 2.40 -8.79 15.75
C GLN A 338 2.87 -7.34 15.93
N LEU A 339 3.01 -6.57 14.84
CA LEU A 339 3.45 -5.18 14.90
C LEU A 339 2.60 -4.31 15.87
N PRO A 340 1.25 -4.37 15.90
CA PRO A 340 0.44 -3.65 16.89
C PRO A 340 0.78 -4.02 18.34
N ILE A 341 1.11 -5.28 18.60
CA ILE A 341 1.49 -5.76 19.94
C ILE A 341 2.83 -5.15 20.33
N LEU A 342 3.82 -5.16 19.42
CA LEU A 342 5.11 -4.51 19.64
C LEU A 342 4.94 -3.01 19.90
N LEU A 343 4.18 -2.30 19.06
CA LEU A 343 3.96 -0.86 19.24
C LEU A 343 3.24 -0.55 20.56
N GLY A 344 2.28 -1.38 20.96
CA GLY A 344 1.61 -1.27 22.26
C GLY A 344 2.56 -1.45 23.44
N LEU A 345 3.43 -2.47 23.36
CA LEU A 345 4.49 -2.72 24.34
C LEU A 345 5.43 -1.52 24.49
N LEU A 346 5.93 -0.98 23.37
CA LEU A 346 6.85 0.15 23.40
C LEU A 346 6.18 1.41 23.95
N LYS A 347 4.91 1.66 23.61
CA LYS A 347 4.15 2.78 24.18
C LYS A 347 3.99 2.64 25.70
N GLN A 348 3.76 1.42 26.20
CA GLN A 348 3.59 1.15 27.63
C GLN A 348 4.89 1.31 28.41
N VAL A 349 5.99 0.75 27.89
CA VAL A 349 7.29 0.75 28.58
C VAL A 349 8.03 2.07 28.41
N ASN A 350 7.75 2.81 27.32
CA ASN A 350 8.46 4.01 26.90
C ASN A 350 10.00 3.84 26.90
N PRO A 351 10.54 2.83 26.19
CA PRO A 351 11.95 2.52 26.23
C PRO A 351 12.77 3.43 25.31
N ARG A 352 14.09 3.34 25.45
CA ARG A 352 15.03 3.91 24.48
C ARG A 352 15.13 2.95 23.30
N VAL A 353 15.04 3.48 22.08
CA VAL A 353 15.05 2.66 20.87
C VAL A 353 16.15 3.10 19.90
N ALA A 354 16.63 2.15 19.11
CA ALA A 354 17.49 2.39 17.97
C ALA A 354 17.12 1.39 16.88
N SER A 355 17.02 1.83 15.63
CA SER A 355 16.65 0.96 14.52
C SER A 355 17.62 1.09 13.36
N THR A 356 17.83 0.01 12.63
CA THR A 356 18.52 0.02 11.33
C THR A 356 17.70 -0.75 10.30
N MET A 357 17.64 -0.22 9.08
CA MET A 357 16.98 -0.87 7.96
C MET A 357 18.01 -1.66 7.17
N VAL A 358 17.76 -2.95 6.97
CA VAL A 358 18.63 -3.82 6.18
C VAL A 358 17.89 -4.27 4.93
N THR A 359 18.53 -4.14 3.78
CA THR A 359 18.00 -4.64 2.51
C THR A 359 18.73 -5.91 2.13
N THR A 360 18.00 -7.01 1.92
CA THR A 360 18.55 -8.25 1.37
C THR A 360 18.21 -8.35 -0.10
N LEU A 361 19.22 -8.50 -0.95
CA LEU A 361 19.10 -8.64 -2.39
C LEU A 361 19.26 -10.10 -2.81
N PRO A 362 18.54 -10.55 -3.86
CA PRO A 362 18.75 -11.89 -4.40
C PRO A 362 20.18 -12.05 -4.91
N LYS A 363 20.75 -13.24 -4.72
CA LYS A 363 21.99 -13.60 -5.43
C LYS A 363 21.66 -13.66 -6.92
N MET A 364 22.32 -12.81 -7.71
CA MET A 364 22.29 -12.95 -9.17
C MET A 364 22.83 -14.34 -9.51
N GLY A 365 21.93 -15.23 -9.97
CA GLY A 365 22.36 -16.49 -10.53
C GLY A 365 23.36 -16.21 -11.64
N THR A 366 24.49 -16.91 -11.63
CA THR A 366 25.24 -17.10 -12.86
C THR A 366 24.27 -17.75 -13.83
N VAL A 367 23.81 -16.97 -14.81
CA VAL A 367 23.13 -17.53 -15.98
C VAL A 367 24.11 -18.56 -16.54
N ARG A 368 23.79 -19.84 -16.36
CA ARG A 368 24.55 -20.95 -16.96
C ARG A 368 24.12 -21.13 -18.40
#